data_AF-A0A961CQA1-F1
#
_entry.id   AF-A0A961CQA1-F1
#
_cell.length_a   1.000
_cell.length_b   1.000
_cell.length_c   1.000
_cell.angle_alpha   90.00
_cell.angle_beta   90.00
_cell.angle_gamma   90.00
#
_symmetry.space_group_name_H-M   'P 1'
#
loop_
_entity.id
_entity.type
_entity.pdbx_description
1 polymer ?
#
loop_
_entity_poly.entity_id
_entity_poly.type
_entity_poly.pdbx_seq_one_letter_code
_entity_poly.pdbx_strand_id
1 'polypeptide(L)'
;MLGPLDEYPVHQLPQPIAWPGPSDRNFYDRSYFNAHDRTGDIFVISGIGYYPNLGVKDAFVLVRRGDIQTAVHLSDAIDQNRLNQHVNGYRVEVAEPLRKLRIVLEETEGIACDLTWHGLFDAVQEQRHVMRSGAKVTLDAQRFAQLGRWSGHLVIDGERITVDPASWIGSRDRSWGIRPIGEAEPPGRPADPPFEGMWWLYVPIAFDDFAIVLIIQEEPTGFRTVNDCTRIWRDGRIEQLGWPRVSVHYRSGTRIPTGATIEATDAHGRPLRFEIDSKLAVPIHVGGGYGGDADWLHGVWKGEKFTERLSYDMTDPAIVARSGFGVIDHVGRAVCHEGDSVPREGWGLFEHGALGRHDPSGFADWLSVAP
;
A
#
# COMPACT_ATOMS: atom_id res chain seq x y z
N MET A 1 18.02 14.54 -4.99
CA MET A 1 17.38 15.84 -4.67
C MET A 1 17.45 15.97 -3.14
N LEU A 2 17.54 17.20 -2.60
CA LEU A 2 17.93 17.56 -1.21
C LEU A 2 17.25 16.72 -0.07
N GLY A 3 17.94 16.55 1.07
CA GLY A 3 17.77 15.47 2.08
C GLY A 3 18.09 15.86 3.55
N PRO A 4 18.17 14.88 4.49
CA PRO A 4 17.94 15.03 5.94
C PRO A 4 17.41 16.39 6.44
N LEU A 5 16.21 16.74 5.96
CA LEU A 5 15.47 17.97 6.26
C LEU A 5 16.28 19.27 6.12
N ASP A 6 17.27 19.20 5.24
CA ASP A 6 18.13 20.21 4.63
C ASP A 6 18.70 21.25 5.61
N GLU A 7 19.15 20.74 6.77
CA GLU A 7 19.87 21.43 7.87
C GLU A 7 19.13 22.63 8.48
N TYR A 8 17.80 22.55 8.43
CA TYR A 8 16.84 23.21 9.32
C TYR A 8 17.03 24.71 9.60
N PRO A 9 16.32 25.58 8.87
CA PRO A 9 15.23 26.30 9.56
C PRO A 9 13.91 26.08 8.83
N VAL A 10 13.38 24.87 9.00
CA VAL A 10 12.40 24.22 8.12
C VAL A 10 11.01 24.84 8.22
N HIS A 11 10.63 25.62 7.22
CA HIS A 11 9.24 25.78 6.81
C HIS A 11 9.20 25.96 5.29
N GLN A 12 8.37 25.18 4.59
CA GLN A 12 8.15 25.35 3.14
C GLN A 12 7.20 26.51 2.82
N LEU A 13 6.45 26.96 3.83
CA LEU A 13 5.44 28.02 3.78
C LEU A 13 5.60 28.90 5.02
N PRO A 14 5.12 30.17 5.03
CA PRO A 14 5.21 31.05 6.21
C PRO A 14 4.16 30.68 7.28
N GLN A 15 4.12 29.42 7.70
CA GLN A 15 3.16 28.83 8.63
C GLN A 15 3.83 27.76 9.48
N PRO A 16 3.33 27.43 10.69
CA PRO A 16 3.84 26.32 11.50
C PRO A 16 3.87 25.00 10.73
N ILE A 17 4.85 24.13 11.00
CA ILE A 17 4.96 22.80 10.36
C ILE A 17 3.68 21.96 10.49
N ALA A 18 2.93 22.13 11.58
CA ALA A 18 1.70 21.40 11.82
C ALA A 18 0.54 21.80 10.88
N TRP A 19 0.66 22.94 10.19
CA TRP A 19 -0.37 23.46 9.29
C TRP A 19 0.00 23.08 7.86
N PRO A 20 -0.75 22.16 7.22
CA PRO A 20 -0.50 21.83 5.83
C PRO A 20 -0.81 23.03 4.94
N GLY A 21 -0.09 23.13 3.82
CA GLY A 21 -0.32 24.20 2.85
C GLY A 21 -1.77 24.32 2.36
N PRO A 22 -2.44 23.22 1.95
CA PRO A 22 -3.85 23.25 1.63
C PRO A 22 -4.72 23.15 2.89
N SER A 23 -5.79 23.95 2.94
CA SER A 23 -6.87 23.80 3.91
C SER A 23 -7.89 22.71 3.53
N ASP A 24 -7.61 21.92 2.50
CA ASP A 24 -8.49 20.83 2.07
C ASP A 24 -8.60 19.80 3.19
N ARG A 25 -9.83 19.46 3.60
CA ARG A 25 -10.09 18.50 4.67
C ARG A 25 -9.44 17.14 4.44
N ASN A 26 -9.18 16.80 3.18
CA ASN A 26 -8.62 15.53 2.74
C ASN A 26 -7.08 15.51 2.75
N PHE A 27 -6.44 16.55 3.31
CA PHE A 27 -4.99 16.50 3.47
C PHE A 27 -4.58 15.41 4.47
N TYR A 28 -3.66 14.55 4.04
CA TYR A 28 -3.15 13.43 4.82
C TYR A 28 -1.63 13.32 4.72
N ASP A 29 -1.02 12.73 5.74
CA ASP A 29 0.34 12.23 5.74
C ASP A 29 0.33 10.83 6.37
N ARG A 30 0.61 9.81 5.56
CA ARG A 30 0.43 8.41 5.96
C ARG A 30 1.59 7.55 5.53
N SER A 31 1.99 6.66 6.43
CA SER A 31 2.90 5.56 6.13
C SER A 31 2.14 4.25 6.03
N TYR A 32 2.50 3.44 5.04
CA TYR A 32 2.07 2.05 4.86
C TYR A 32 3.29 1.15 4.94
N PHE A 33 3.09 -0.02 5.53
CA PHE A 33 4.09 -1.07 5.68
C PHE A 33 3.44 -2.40 5.43
N ASN A 34 4.18 -3.31 4.80
CA ASN A 34 3.84 -4.71 4.84
C ASN A 34 5.05 -5.57 5.16
N ALA A 35 4.77 -6.76 5.69
CA ALA A 35 5.77 -7.74 6.08
C ALA A 35 5.19 -9.14 5.87
N HIS A 36 5.93 -9.98 5.17
CA HIS A 36 5.56 -11.36 4.96
C HIS A 36 6.81 -12.23 4.92
N ASP A 37 6.61 -13.50 5.25
CA ASP A 37 7.59 -14.51 4.89
C ASP A 37 7.44 -14.88 3.39
N ARG A 38 8.28 -15.79 2.92
CA ARG A 38 8.24 -16.28 1.54
C ARG A 38 7.38 -17.54 1.38
N THR A 39 6.49 -17.82 2.33
CA THR A 39 5.65 -19.03 2.30
C THR A 39 4.27 -18.72 1.74
N GLY A 40 3.72 -17.54 2.10
CA GLY A 40 2.32 -17.21 1.86
C GLY A 40 1.39 -17.71 2.98
N ASP A 41 1.92 -18.12 4.12
CA ASP A 41 1.12 -18.54 5.28
C ASP A 41 0.71 -17.36 6.17
N ILE A 42 1.47 -16.26 6.11
CA ILE A 42 1.22 -15.04 6.87
C ILE A 42 1.52 -13.78 6.07
N PHE A 43 0.65 -12.77 6.20
CA PHE A 43 0.90 -11.44 5.70
C PHE A 43 0.47 -10.40 6.75
N VAL A 44 1.40 -9.51 7.11
CA VAL A 44 1.16 -8.39 8.02
C VAL A 44 1.16 -7.11 7.20
N ILE A 45 0.15 -6.28 7.41
CA ILE A 45 0.03 -4.94 6.85
C ILE A 45 -0.22 -3.98 7.99
N SER A 46 0.45 -2.83 7.99
CA SER A 46 0.28 -1.83 9.03
C SER A 46 0.42 -0.43 8.48
N GLY A 47 -0.17 0.54 9.15
CA GLY A 47 -0.04 1.93 8.78
C GLY A 47 -0.27 2.87 9.94
N ILE A 48 0.21 4.09 9.77
CA ILE A 48 -0.06 5.22 10.66
C ILE A 48 -0.36 6.45 9.81
N GLY A 49 -1.42 7.15 10.15
CA GLY A 49 -1.90 8.32 9.43
C GLY A 49 -2.10 9.53 10.34
N TYR A 50 -1.78 10.69 9.80
CA TYR A 50 -2.01 11.99 10.41
C TYR A 50 -2.88 12.83 9.47
N TYR A 51 -3.97 13.38 10.01
CA TYR A 51 -4.98 14.12 9.25
C TYR A 51 -5.21 15.50 9.90
N PRO A 52 -4.29 16.47 9.69
CA PRO A 52 -4.29 17.75 10.40
C PRO A 52 -5.61 18.52 10.29
N ASN A 53 -6.21 18.54 9.11
CA ASN A 53 -7.45 19.29 8.86
C ASN A 53 -8.70 18.58 9.41
N LEU A 54 -8.60 17.30 9.79
CA LEU A 54 -9.67 16.57 10.50
C LEU A 54 -9.44 16.54 12.01
N GLY A 55 -8.24 16.85 12.49
CA GLY A 55 -7.93 16.76 13.92
C GLY A 55 -7.70 15.34 14.42
N VAL A 56 -7.44 14.37 13.52
CA VAL A 56 -7.37 12.93 13.84
C VAL A 56 -5.99 12.35 13.50
N LYS A 57 -5.53 11.37 14.28
CA LYS A 57 -4.49 10.42 13.90
C LYS A 57 -5.00 9.01 14.12
N ASP A 58 -4.56 8.08 13.28
CA ASP A 58 -4.91 6.67 13.41
C ASP A 58 -3.73 5.75 13.08
N ALA A 59 -3.86 4.51 13.49
CA ALA A 59 -2.97 3.43 13.11
C ALA A 59 -3.76 2.13 13.00
N PHE A 60 -3.19 1.16 12.28
CA PHE A 60 -3.74 -0.19 12.25
C PHE A 60 -2.64 -1.24 12.12
N VAL A 61 -2.94 -2.44 12.60
CA VAL A 61 -2.20 -3.67 12.31
C VAL A 61 -3.19 -4.70 11.80
N LEU A 62 -3.01 -5.14 10.56
CA LEU A 62 -3.80 -6.16 9.88
C LEU A 62 -2.92 -7.39 9.68
N VAL A 63 -3.39 -8.56 10.11
CA VAL A 63 -2.69 -9.82 9.92
C VAL A 63 -3.61 -10.83 9.26
N ARG A 64 -3.14 -11.43 8.16
CA ARG A 64 -3.76 -12.57 7.49
C ARG A 64 -2.99 -13.84 7.83
N ARG A 65 -3.65 -14.86 8.39
CA ARG A 65 -3.11 -16.23 8.58
C ARG A 65 -4.15 -17.27 8.20
N GLY A 66 -3.79 -18.24 7.35
CA GLY A 66 -4.69 -19.33 6.95
C GLY A 66 -5.94 -18.79 6.26
N ASP A 67 -7.10 -18.83 6.91
CA ASP A 67 -8.40 -18.28 6.45
C ASP A 67 -8.92 -17.09 7.28
N ILE A 68 -8.20 -16.69 8.32
CA ILE A 68 -8.57 -15.54 9.16
C ILE A 68 -7.73 -14.30 8.81
N GLN A 69 -8.40 -13.15 8.74
CA GLN A 69 -7.82 -11.82 8.69
C GLN A 69 -8.23 -11.05 9.94
N THR A 70 -7.28 -10.57 10.72
CA THR A 70 -7.53 -9.85 11.97
C THR A 70 -6.93 -8.45 11.90
N ALA A 71 -7.73 -7.44 12.18
CA ALA A 71 -7.34 -6.05 12.26
C ALA A 71 -7.40 -5.56 13.70
N VAL A 72 -6.40 -4.79 14.12
CA VAL A 72 -6.45 -3.93 15.30
C VAL A 72 -6.38 -2.49 14.81
N HIS A 73 -7.39 -1.68 15.12
CA HIS A 73 -7.41 -0.26 14.78
C HIS A 73 -7.20 0.58 16.03
N LEU A 74 -6.50 1.69 15.87
CA LEU A 74 -6.25 2.67 16.90
C LEU A 74 -6.58 4.06 16.34
N SER A 75 -7.27 4.88 17.12
CA SER A 75 -7.57 6.27 16.76
C SER A 75 -7.44 7.17 17.97
N ASP A 76 -6.99 8.41 17.75
CA ASP A 76 -6.87 9.41 18.79
C ASP A 76 -6.87 10.83 18.21
N ALA A 77 -7.02 11.82 19.10
CA ALA A 77 -6.94 13.21 18.70
C ALA A 77 -5.52 13.53 18.22
N ILE A 78 -5.41 14.30 17.15
CA ILE A 78 -4.11 14.66 16.61
C ILE A 78 -3.36 15.59 17.58
N ASP A 79 -2.14 15.23 17.95
CA ASP A 79 -1.26 16.11 18.72
C ASP A 79 -0.36 16.96 17.81
N GLN A 80 0.44 17.84 18.41
CA GLN A 80 1.37 18.74 17.71
C GLN A 80 2.81 18.18 17.64
N ASN A 81 3.07 16.97 18.13
CA ASN A 81 4.39 16.36 18.17
C ASN A 81 4.57 15.33 17.04
N ARG A 82 4.69 15.82 15.81
CA ARG A 82 4.90 14.99 14.60
C ARG A 82 6.21 14.18 14.59
N LEU A 83 7.18 14.54 15.44
CA LEU A 83 8.43 13.78 15.59
C LEU A 83 8.23 12.49 16.39
N ASN A 84 7.22 12.46 17.27
CA ASN A 84 6.81 11.27 17.99
C ASN A 84 5.61 10.62 17.30
N GLN A 85 5.89 9.79 16.30
CA GLN A 85 4.86 9.10 15.53
C GLN A 85 4.20 8.02 16.39
N HIS A 86 3.03 8.32 16.95
CA HIS A 86 2.40 7.54 18.00
C HIS A 86 0.88 7.69 18.02
N VAL A 87 0.17 6.56 18.08
CA VAL A 87 -1.28 6.46 18.30
C VAL A 87 -1.52 5.37 19.33
N ASN A 88 -1.89 5.75 20.55
CA ASN A 88 -2.13 4.81 21.66
C ASN A 88 -0.97 3.81 21.84
N GLY A 89 -1.19 2.50 21.80
CA GLY A 89 -0.11 1.51 21.92
C GLY A 89 0.81 1.37 20.70
N TYR A 90 0.52 2.06 19.59
CA TYR A 90 1.23 1.94 18.32
C TYR A 90 2.21 3.10 18.09
N ARG A 91 3.42 2.80 17.62
CA ARG A 91 4.42 3.83 17.26
C ARG A 91 5.37 3.42 16.15
N VAL A 92 5.89 4.42 15.44
CA VAL A 92 6.96 4.30 14.44
C VAL A 92 8.18 5.11 14.88
N GLU A 93 9.28 4.42 15.15
CA GLU A 93 10.53 5.02 15.59
C GLU A 93 11.51 5.04 14.41
N VAL A 94 11.76 6.21 13.83
CA VAL A 94 12.73 6.38 12.72
C VAL A 94 14.13 6.54 13.30
N ALA A 95 14.91 5.45 13.33
CA ALA A 95 16.28 5.46 13.83
C ALA A 95 17.26 6.09 12.83
N GLU A 96 17.13 5.73 11.55
CA GLU A 96 17.95 6.26 10.46
C GLU A 96 17.00 6.58 9.28
N PRO A 97 16.78 7.86 8.94
CA PRO A 97 15.85 8.25 7.88
C PRO A 97 16.11 7.49 6.59
N LEU A 98 15.04 6.94 6.01
CA LEU A 98 15.09 6.12 4.79
C LEU A 98 15.94 4.84 4.86
N ARG A 99 16.49 4.46 6.02
CA ARG A 99 17.35 3.27 6.18
C ARG A 99 16.83 2.28 7.21
N LYS A 100 16.50 2.76 8.42
CA LYS A 100 16.12 1.92 9.56
C LYS A 100 15.00 2.56 10.36
N LEU A 101 13.95 1.81 10.62
CA LEU A 101 12.88 2.20 11.55
C LEU A 101 12.39 1.00 12.33
N ARG A 102 11.61 1.26 13.37
CA ARG A 102 10.97 0.24 14.19
C ARG A 102 9.49 0.54 14.33
N ILE A 103 8.66 -0.48 14.17
CA ILE A 103 7.23 -0.46 14.45
C ILE A 103 7.03 -1.20 15.75
N VAL A 104 6.31 -0.58 16.69
CA VAL A 104 5.90 -1.23 17.92
C VAL A 104 4.39 -1.10 18.07
N LEU A 105 3.73 -2.21 18.36
CA LEU A 105 2.40 -2.25 18.95
C LEU A 105 2.53 -2.94 20.32
N GLU A 106 2.25 -2.20 21.39
CA GLU A 106 2.08 -2.80 22.71
C GLU A 106 0.88 -3.75 22.72
N GLU A 107 0.86 -4.73 23.63
CA GLU A 107 -0.21 -5.72 23.71
C GLU A 107 -1.58 -5.05 23.74
N THR A 108 -2.28 -5.17 22.60
CA THR A 108 -3.54 -4.49 22.33
C THR A 108 -4.45 -5.48 21.65
N GLU A 109 -5.57 -5.80 22.30
CA GLU A 109 -6.56 -6.73 21.77
C GLU A 109 -5.98 -8.09 21.33
N GLY A 110 -4.98 -8.62 22.04
CA GLY A 110 -4.34 -9.90 21.69
C GLY A 110 -3.28 -9.82 20.58
N ILE A 111 -2.93 -8.62 20.10
CA ILE A 111 -1.84 -8.42 19.15
C ILE A 111 -0.76 -7.51 19.76
N ALA A 112 0.50 -7.91 19.59
CA ALA A 112 1.66 -7.07 19.85
C ALA A 112 2.70 -7.27 18.75
N CYS A 113 3.49 -6.24 18.43
CA CYS A 113 4.61 -6.39 17.51
C CYS A 113 5.79 -5.50 17.90
N ASP A 114 6.98 -5.97 17.55
CA ASP A 114 8.23 -5.22 17.64
C ASP A 114 9.05 -5.61 16.42
N LEU A 115 8.93 -4.79 15.38
CA LEU A 115 9.42 -5.06 14.02
C LEU A 115 10.42 -3.99 13.62
N THR A 116 11.64 -4.39 13.33
CA THR A 116 12.68 -3.49 12.82
C THR A 116 12.84 -3.66 11.31
N TRP A 117 12.63 -2.57 10.58
CA TRP A 117 12.86 -2.45 9.14
C TRP A 117 14.32 -2.17 8.84
N HIS A 118 14.83 -2.83 7.80
CA HIS A 118 16.09 -2.50 7.14
C HIS A 118 15.86 -2.34 5.64
N GLY A 119 16.06 -1.13 5.11
CA GLY A 119 15.97 -0.88 3.67
C GLY A 119 17.01 -1.68 2.89
N LEU A 120 16.56 -2.43 1.88
CA LEU A 120 17.44 -3.22 1.01
C LEU A 120 17.95 -2.41 -0.18
N PHE A 121 17.18 -1.39 -0.57
CA PHE A 121 17.44 -0.49 -1.70
C PHE A 121 17.13 0.94 -1.29
N ASP A 122 17.62 1.90 -2.08
CA ASP A 122 17.23 3.30 -1.91
C ASP A 122 15.73 3.50 -2.15
N ALA A 123 15.13 4.44 -1.44
CA ALA A 123 13.73 4.79 -1.64
C ALA A 123 13.55 5.47 -3.01
N VAL A 124 12.54 5.04 -3.76
CA VAL A 124 12.17 5.66 -5.03
C VAL A 124 11.04 6.65 -4.78
N GLN A 125 11.27 7.90 -5.17
CA GLN A 125 10.21 8.88 -5.28
C GLN A 125 9.39 8.56 -6.53
N GLU A 126 8.10 8.32 -6.36
CA GLU A 126 7.20 8.07 -7.48
C GLU A 126 6.78 9.38 -8.16
N GLN A 127 6.19 9.29 -9.35
CA GLN A 127 5.57 10.46 -9.96
C GLN A 127 4.43 10.99 -9.10
N ARG A 128 4.26 12.32 -9.08
CA ARG A 128 3.11 12.96 -8.42
C ARG A 128 1.82 12.42 -9.04
N HIS A 129 0.97 11.82 -8.22
CA HIS A 129 -0.29 11.27 -8.67
C HIS A 129 -1.36 12.34 -8.53
N VAL A 130 -2.07 12.64 -9.62
CA VAL A 130 -3.16 13.64 -9.65
C VAL A 130 -4.40 13.02 -10.30
N MET A 131 -5.54 13.12 -9.63
CA MET A 131 -6.85 12.75 -10.15
C MET A 131 -7.86 13.88 -9.94
N ARG A 132 -8.80 13.98 -10.87
CA ARG A 132 -9.87 14.98 -10.84
C ARG A 132 -11.22 14.35 -11.13
N SER A 133 -12.26 14.90 -10.51
CA SER A 133 -13.66 14.70 -10.88
C SER A 133 -14.24 16.06 -11.26
N GLY A 134 -14.33 16.33 -12.56
CA GLY A 134 -14.62 17.67 -13.07
C GLY A 134 -13.59 18.69 -12.57
N ALA A 135 -14.06 19.75 -11.91
CA ALA A 135 -13.17 20.79 -11.37
C ALA A 135 -12.47 20.40 -10.05
N LYS A 136 -12.98 19.39 -9.33
CA LYS A 136 -12.47 19.00 -8.01
C LYS A 136 -11.25 18.09 -8.16
N VAL A 137 -10.17 18.41 -7.45
CA VAL A 137 -9.05 17.50 -7.21
C VAL A 137 -9.51 16.45 -6.21
N THR A 138 -9.51 15.19 -6.61
CA THR A 138 -9.88 14.06 -5.74
C THR A 138 -8.67 13.37 -5.15
N LEU A 139 -7.54 13.39 -5.87
CA LEU A 139 -6.25 12.95 -5.39
C LEU A 139 -5.18 13.90 -5.93
N ASP A 140 -4.27 14.32 -5.07
CA ASP A 140 -3.08 15.07 -5.44
C ASP A 140 -2.00 14.80 -4.39
N ALA A 141 -1.20 13.78 -4.64
CA ALA A 141 -0.29 13.24 -3.64
C ALA A 141 1.08 12.92 -4.23
N GLN A 142 2.09 13.09 -3.38
CA GLN A 142 3.44 12.62 -3.61
C GLN A 142 3.64 11.37 -2.74
N ARG A 143 4.41 10.41 -3.26
CA ARG A 143 4.77 9.18 -2.55
C ARG A 143 6.24 8.82 -2.79
N PHE A 144 6.81 8.11 -1.84
CA PHE A 144 7.97 7.25 -2.11
C PHE A 144 7.64 5.79 -1.75
N ALA A 145 8.34 4.87 -2.41
CA ALA A 145 8.32 3.44 -2.13
C ALA A 145 9.71 2.96 -1.72
N GLN A 146 9.78 1.93 -0.88
CA GLN A 146 11.04 1.28 -0.56
C GLN A 146 10.82 -0.20 -0.23
N LEU A 147 11.78 -1.03 -0.66
CA LEU A 147 11.81 -2.44 -0.33
C LEU A 147 12.88 -2.74 0.72
N GLY A 148 12.59 -3.70 1.57
CA GLY A 148 13.37 -3.94 2.76
C GLY A 148 13.08 -5.30 3.38
N ARG A 149 13.82 -5.60 4.43
CA ARG A 149 13.63 -6.80 5.24
C ARG A 149 13.23 -6.43 6.65
N TRP A 150 12.59 -7.37 7.32
CA TRP A 150 12.12 -7.20 8.69
C TRP A 150 12.87 -8.12 9.64
N SER A 151 13.05 -7.66 10.88
CA SER A 151 13.51 -8.51 11.98
C SER A 151 12.71 -8.21 13.24
N GLY A 152 12.59 -9.18 14.14
CA GLY A 152 11.92 -8.98 15.43
C GLY A 152 10.87 -10.04 15.70
N HIS A 153 9.68 -9.62 16.14
CA HIS A 153 8.62 -10.56 16.48
C HIS A 153 7.21 -9.97 16.39
N LEU A 154 6.26 -10.87 16.20
CA LEU A 154 4.82 -10.65 16.27
C LEU A 154 4.23 -11.57 17.34
N VAL A 155 3.27 -11.10 18.10
CA VAL A 155 2.47 -11.90 19.03
C VAL A 155 1.02 -11.80 18.59
N ILE A 156 0.36 -12.94 18.41
CA ILE A 156 -1.07 -13.03 18.08
C ILE A 156 -1.69 -14.06 19.00
N ASP A 157 -2.58 -13.63 19.89
CA ASP A 157 -3.28 -14.48 20.85
C ASP A 157 -2.32 -15.34 21.69
N GLY A 158 -1.21 -14.75 22.12
CA GLY A 158 -0.16 -15.40 22.89
C GLY A 158 0.82 -16.25 22.06
N GLU A 159 0.58 -16.47 20.77
CA GLU A 159 1.51 -17.14 19.88
C GLU A 159 2.58 -16.16 19.40
N ARG A 160 3.85 -16.45 19.70
CA ARG A 160 4.99 -15.65 19.26
C ARG A 160 5.55 -16.17 17.95
N ILE A 161 5.54 -15.31 16.93
CA ILE A 161 6.13 -15.55 15.62
C ILE A 161 7.45 -14.78 15.53
N THR A 162 8.53 -15.48 15.17
CA THR A 162 9.83 -14.85 14.92
C THR A 162 9.85 -14.28 13.51
N VAL A 163 10.23 -13.01 13.40
CA VAL A 163 10.44 -12.32 12.13
C VAL A 163 11.93 -12.35 11.84
N ASP A 164 12.35 -13.26 10.96
CA ASP A 164 13.75 -13.48 10.59
C ASP A 164 14.12 -12.67 9.34
N PRO A 165 15.12 -11.77 9.40
CA PRO A 165 15.54 -10.97 8.25
C PRO A 165 16.12 -11.76 7.08
N ALA A 166 16.39 -13.07 7.24
CA ALA A 166 16.76 -13.95 6.14
C ALA A 166 15.59 -14.29 5.21
N SER A 167 14.36 -14.33 5.74
CA SER A 167 13.16 -14.72 4.98
C SER A 167 12.10 -13.63 4.91
N TRP A 168 11.98 -12.79 5.94
CA TRP A 168 10.96 -11.75 6.00
C TRP A 168 11.34 -10.51 5.20
N ILE A 169 10.48 -10.19 4.25
CA ILE A 169 10.63 -9.08 3.33
C ILE A 169 9.35 -8.24 3.33
N GLY A 170 9.43 -7.06 2.74
CA GLY A 170 8.24 -6.28 2.47
C GLY A 170 8.55 -5.00 1.72
N SER A 171 7.50 -4.27 1.44
CA SER A 171 7.53 -2.91 0.94
C SER A 171 6.95 -1.96 1.97
N ARG A 172 7.46 -0.73 1.94
CA ARG A 172 6.83 0.40 2.60
C ARG A 172 6.63 1.52 1.61
N ASP A 173 5.61 2.30 1.86
CA ASP A 173 5.47 3.59 1.22
C ASP A 173 5.06 4.65 2.23
N ARG A 174 5.33 5.89 1.88
CA ARG A 174 4.74 7.04 2.57
C ARG A 174 4.24 8.00 1.53
N SER A 175 3.03 8.45 1.74
CA SER A 175 2.34 9.36 0.85
C SER A 175 1.76 10.53 1.61
N TRP A 176 1.84 11.72 1.02
CA TRP A 176 1.31 12.95 1.58
C TRP A 176 0.69 13.81 0.48
N GLY A 177 -0.33 14.58 0.84
CA GLY A 177 -1.08 15.42 -0.10
C GLY A 177 -2.58 15.31 0.14
N ILE A 178 -3.39 15.35 -0.92
CA ILE A 178 -4.85 15.26 -0.89
C ILE A 178 -5.27 13.86 -1.32
N ARG A 179 -6.09 13.18 -0.52
CA ARG A 179 -6.72 11.89 -0.86
C ARG A 179 -8.01 11.73 -0.05
N PRO A 180 -9.08 11.09 -0.58
CA PRO A 180 -10.32 10.94 0.17
C PRO A 180 -10.06 10.17 1.48
N ILE A 181 -10.39 10.79 2.61
CA ILE A 181 -10.22 10.28 3.98
C ILE A 181 -11.40 10.77 4.85
N GLY A 182 -11.59 10.13 5.99
CA GLY A 182 -12.61 10.49 6.97
C GLY A 182 -14.04 10.34 6.43
N GLU A 183 -14.99 10.97 7.10
CA GLU A 183 -16.40 10.89 6.74
C GLU A 183 -16.67 11.59 5.41
N ALA A 184 -17.54 10.99 4.59
CA ALA A 184 -17.96 11.57 3.32
C ALA A 184 -18.49 13.01 3.50
N GLU A 185 -18.15 13.88 2.55
CA GLU A 185 -18.78 15.20 2.47
C GLU A 185 -20.27 15.07 2.15
N PRO A 186 -21.12 16.02 2.58
CA PRO A 186 -22.52 16.05 2.19
C PRO A 186 -22.66 15.88 0.67
N PRO A 187 -23.50 14.93 0.21
CA PRO A 187 -23.56 14.61 -1.20
C PRO A 187 -24.07 15.82 -1.99
N GLY A 188 -23.25 16.28 -2.94
CA GLY A 188 -23.64 17.27 -3.95
C GLY A 188 -24.47 16.64 -5.08
N ARG A 189 -24.47 17.29 -6.26
CA ARG A 189 -25.00 16.65 -7.47
C ARG A 189 -24.17 15.38 -7.78
N PRO A 190 -24.80 14.25 -8.14
CA PRO A 190 -24.08 13.06 -8.61
C PRO A 190 -23.12 13.37 -9.76
N ALA A 191 -22.00 12.65 -9.81
CA ALA A 191 -21.05 12.75 -10.92
C ALA A 191 -21.74 12.41 -12.25
N ASP A 192 -21.38 13.15 -13.29
CA ASP A 192 -21.91 13.01 -14.65
C ASP A 192 -20.75 13.20 -15.65
N PRO A 193 -20.25 12.11 -16.27
CA PRO A 193 -20.67 10.73 -16.09
C PRO A 193 -20.36 10.19 -14.67
N PRO A 194 -21.04 9.12 -14.22
CA PRO A 194 -20.73 8.47 -12.95
C PRO A 194 -19.33 7.83 -12.97
N PHE A 195 -18.80 7.50 -11.80
CA PHE A 195 -17.59 6.68 -11.69
C PHE A 195 -17.89 5.26 -12.17
N GLU A 196 -17.33 4.87 -13.32
CA GLU A 196 -17.62 3.57 -13.94
C GLU A 196 -16.63 2.48 -13.50
N GLY A 197 -15.42 2.85 -13.06
CA GLY A 197 -14.41 1.90 -12.63
C GLY A 197 -13.00 2.48 -12.57
N MET A 198 -12.09 1.69 -12.02
CA MET A 198 -10.66 1.95 -11.95
C MET A 198 -9.91 0.62 -11.92
N TRP A 199 -8.88 0.52 -12.75
CA TRP A 199 -7.95 -0.60 -12.70
C TRP A 199 -6.62 -0.12 -12.13
N TRP A 200 -6.08 -0.84 -11.16
CA TRP A 200 -4.92 -0.48 -10.36
C TRP A 200 -3.95 -1.63 -10.30
N LEU A 201 -2.66 -1.35 -10.48
CA LEU A 201 -1.59 -2.29 -10.27
C LEU A 201 -0.42 -1.61 -9.56
N TYR A 202 0.05 -2.22 -8.48
CA TYR A 202 1.25 -1.79 -7.78
C TYR A 202 2.12 -3.00 -7.40
N VAL A 203 3.37 -3.01 -7.87
CA VAL A 203 4.27 -4.17 -7.76
C VAL A 203 5.67 -3.75 -7.33
N PRO A 204 5.91 -3.50 -6.03
CA PRO A 204 7.25 -3.42 -5.49
C PRO A 204 7.78 -4.81 -5.13
N ILE A 205 8.73 -5.33 -5.92
CA ILE A 205 9.37 -6.65 -5.70
C ILE A 205 10.90 -6.54 -5.65
N ALA A 206 11.51 -7.21 -4.67
CA ALA A 206 12.95 -7.26 -4.47
C ALA A 206 13.53 -8.60 -4.93
N PHE A 207 14.57 -8.50 -5.74
CA PHE A 207 15.46 -9.59 -6.16
C PHE A 207 16.80 -9.45 -5.43
N ASP A 208 17.71 -10.39 -5.64
CA ASP A 208 19.01 -10.37 -4.99
C ASP A 208 19.85 -9.14 -5.37
N ASP A 209 19.79 -8.65 -6.61
CA ASP A 209 20.67 -7.55 -7.08
C ASP A 209 19.93 -6.22 -7.33
N PHE A 210 18.61 -6.27 -7.47
CA PHE A 210 17.78 -5.11 -7.79
C PHE A 210 16.37 -5.25 -7.20
N ALA A 211 15.65 -4.14 -7.11
CA ALA A 211 14.22 -4.10 -6.89
C ALA A 211 13.53 -3.50 -8.12
N ILE A 212 12.25 -3.81 -8.28
CA ILE A 212 11.34 -3.05 -9.14
C ILE A 212 10.28 -2.37 -8.30
N VAL A 213 9.82 -1.22 -8.76
CA VAL A 213 8.59 -0.56 -8.32
C VAL A 213 7.81 -0.23 -9.58
N LEU A 214 6.71 -0.94 -9.80
CA LEU A 214 5.78 -0.69 -10.89
C LEU A 214 4.47 -0.13 -10.34
N ILE A 215 3.97 0.91 -10.98
CA ILE A 215 2.66 1.49 -10.71
C ILE A 215 1.93 1.78 -12.02
N ILE A 216 0.68 1.32 -12.10
CA ILE A 216 -0.22 1.62 -13.21
C ILE A 216 -1.62 1.89 -12.65
N GLN A 217 -2.26 2.93 -13.20
CA GLN A 217 -3.69 3.16 -13.04
C GLN A 217 -4.32 3.36 -14.42
N GLU A 218 -5.41 2.65 -14.69
CA GLU A 218 -6.17 2.70 -15.93
C GLU A 218 -7.62 3.15 -15.65
N GLU A 219 -8.12 4.01 -16.53
CA GLU A 219 -9.54 4.30 -16.70
C GLU A 219 -10.29 3.07 -17.25
N PRO A 220 -11.64 3.04 -17.21
CA PRO A 220 -12.42 1.92 -17.73
C PRO A 220 -12.09 1.51 -19.17
N THR A 221 -11.60 2.43 -20.01
CA THR A 221 -11.22 2.18 -21.40
C THR A 221 -9.83 1.56 -21.57
N GLY A 222 -9.07 1.40 -20.48
CA GLY A 222 -7.65 1.03 -20.49
C GLY A 222 -6.69 2.22 -20.65
N PHE A 223 -7.19 3.46 -20.66
CA PHE A 223 -6.32 4.63 -20.73
C PHE A 223 -5.52 4.79 -19.44
N ARG A 224 -4.18 4.77 -19.53
CA ARG A 224 -3.30 4.90 -18.37
C ARG A 224 -3.20 6.35 -17.90
N THR A 225 -3.73 6.62 -16.71
CA THR A 225 -3.58 7.91 -16.02
C THR A 225 -2.31 7.96 -15.19
N VAL A 226 -1.77 6.79 -14.81
CA VAL A 226 -0.47 6.64 -14.16
C VAL A 226 0.26 5.46 -14.81
N ASN A 227 1.55 5.63 -15.09
CA ASN A 227 2.42 4.59 -15.61
C ASN A 227 3.87 4.89 -15.23
N ASP A 228 4.43 4.16 -14.27
CA ASP A 228 5.86 4.20 -13.99
C ASP A 228 6.37 2.80 -13.65
N CYS A 229 7.55 2.44 -14.16
CA CYS A 229 8.22 1.19 -13.86
C CYS A 229 9.70 1.49 -13.63
N THR A 230 10.11 1.44 -12.37
CA THR A 230 11.45 1.82 -11.97
C THR A 230 12.20 0.60 -11.43
N ARG A 231 13.41 0.35 -11.94
CA ARG A 231 14.37 -0.64 -11.44
C ARG A 231 15.44 0.06 -10.60
N ILE A 232 15.69 -0.46 -9.40
CA ILE A 232 16.63 0.09 -8.42
C ILE A 232 17.71 -0.95 -8.14
N TRP A 233 18.97 -0.63 -8.40
CA TRP A 233 20.11 -1.50 -8.15
C TRP A 233 20.68 -1.29 -6.75
N ARG A 234 21.34 -2.32 -6.19
CA ARG A 234 22.01 -2.21 -4.88
C ARG A 234 23.09 -1.11 -4.81
N ASP A 235 23.70 -0.79 -5.94
CA ASP A 235 24.73 0.25 -6.05
C ASP A 235 24.15 1.68 -6.15
N GLY A 236 22.83 1.83 -6.03
CA GLY A 236 22.13 3.11 -6.09
C GLY A 236 21.77 3.56 -7.51
N ARG A 237 22.12 2.80 -8.56
CA ARG A 237 21.62 3.10 -9.90
C ARG A 237 20.11 2.94 -9.96
N ILE A 238 19.45 3.90 -10.60
CA ILE A 238 18.03 3.89 -10.87
C ILE A 238 17.84 3.89 -12.39
N GLU A 239 16.97 3.03 -12.88
CA GLU A 239 16.63 2.89 -14.27
C GLU A 239 15.12 2.89 -14.45
N GLN A 240 14.62 3.76 -15.33
CA GLN A 240 13.24 3.67 -15.77
C GLN A 240 13.14 2.62 -16.87
N LEU A 241 12.30 1.60 -16.66
CA LEU A 241 12.00 0.59 -17.67
C LEU A 241 11.00 1.15 -18.69
N GLY A 242 11.06 0.62 -19.92
CA GLY A 242 10.12 0.94 -20.98
C GLY A 242 8.68 0.54 -20.65
N TRP A 243 7.76 0.89 -21.54
CA TRP A 243 6.31 0.74 -21.33
C TRP A 243 5.91 -0.69 -20.92
N PRO A 244 5.42 -0.91 -19.68
CA PRO A 244 5.09 -2.25 -19.20
C PRO A 244 3.76 -2.74 -19.79
N ARG A 245 3.76 -3.89 -20.46
CA ARG A 245 2.56 -4.60 -20.89
C ARG A 245 2.18 -5.64 -19.84
N VAL A 246 0.98 -5.54 -19.31
CA VAL A 246 0.53 -6.38 -18.20
C VAL A 246 -0.61 -7.27 -18.65
N SER A 247 -0.53 -8.56 -18.29
CA SER A 247 -1.61 -9.52 -18.37
C SER A 247 -1.84 -10.09 -16.97
N VAL A 248 -2.98 -9.78 -16.36
CA VAL A 248 -3.37 -10.31 -15.04
C VAL A 248 -4.17 -11.60 -15.24
N HIS A 249 -3.83 -12.62 -14.45
CA HIS A 249 -4.55 -13.88 -14.40
C HIS A 249 -5.49 -13.85 -13.21
N TYR A 250 -6.77 -14.13 -13.43
CA TYR A 250 -7.79 -14.08 -12.39
C TYR A 250 -8.32 -15.48 -12.08
N ARG A 251 -8.74 -15.69 -10.83
CA ARG A 251 -9.51 -16.87 -10.46
C ARG A 251 -10.90 -16.77 -11.10
N SER A 252 -11.26 -17.80 -11.87
CA SER A 252 -12.60 -17.95 -12.48
C SER A 252 -13.72 -17.68 -11.47
N GLY A 253 -14.75 -16.96 -11.92
CA GLY A 253 -15.88 -16.54 -11.09
C GLY A 253 -15.58 -15.38 -10.13
N THR A 254 -14.37 -14.80 -10.16
CA THR A 254 -13.99 -13.68 -9.27
C THR A 254 -13.22 -12.59 -10.01
N ARG A 255 -12.83 -11.54 -9.26
CA ARG A 255 -11.84 -10.53 -9.66
C ARG A 255 -10.51 -10.66 -8.91
N ILE A 256 -10.31 -11.77 -8.21
CA ILE A 256 -9.13 -12.00 -7.38
C ILE A 256 -8.01 -12.51 -8.29
N PRO A 257 -6.86 -11.83 -8.37
CA PRO A 257 -5.77 -12.26 -9.21
C PRO A 257 -5.04 -13.47 -8.61
N THR A 258 -4.67 -14.40 -9.47
CA THR A 258 -3.80 -15.54 -9.18
C THR A 258 -2.34 -15.29 -9.61
N GLY A 259 -2.11 -14.26 -10.42
CA GLY A 259 -0.78 -13.86 -10.85
C GLY A 259 -0.83 -12.83 -11.96
N ALA A 260 0.34 -12.48 -12.50
CA ALA A 260 0.45 -11.59 -13.65
C ALA A 260 1.70 -11.89 -14.48
N THR A 261 1.62 -11.63 -15.78
CA THR A 261 2.79 -11.52 -16.67
C THR A 261 3.01 -10.06 -17.00
N ILE A 262 4.22 -9.57 -16.78
CA ILE A 262 4.60 -8.18 -17.06
C ILE A 262 5.78 -8.18 -18.03
N GLU A 263 5.59 -7.61 -19.20
CA GLU A 263 6.63 -7.46 -20.22
C GLU A 263 7.04 -6.00 -20.32
N ALA A 264 8.33 -5.71 -20.20
CA ALA A 264 8.90 -4.38 -20.32
C ALA A 264 10.19 -4.43 -21.15
N THR A 265 10.87 -3.30 -21.25
CA THR A 265 12.21 -3.22 -21.85
C THR A 265 13.14 -2.43 -20.95
N ASP A 266 14.44 -2.70 -21.04
CA ASP A 266 15.44 -1.84 -20.40
C ASP A 266 15.69 -0.57 -21.24
N ALA A 267 16.60 0.28 -20.77
CA ALA A 267 16.96 1.51 -21.47
C ALA A 267 17.56 1.29 -22.89
N HIS A 268 17.96 0.06 -23.23
CA HIS A 268 18.50 -0.32 -24.53
C HIS A 268 17.49 -1.07 -25.42
N GLY A 269 16.23 -1.21 -24.97
CA GLY A 269 15.19 -1.94 -25.68
C GLY A 269 15.29 -3.47 -25.54
N ARG A 270 16.13 -3.99 -24.65
CA ARG A 270 16.23 -5.43 -24.40
C ARG A 270 14.97 -5.89 -23.63
N PRO A 271 14.34 -7.01 -24.01
CA PRO A 271 13.14 -7.50 -23.33
C PRO A 271 13.40 -7.91 -21.88
N LEU A 272 12.49 -7.51 -20.99
CA LEU A 272 12.36 -8.02 -19.63
C LEU A 272 10.96 -8.61 -19.45
N ARG A 273 10.86 -9.77 -18.80
CA ARG A 273 9.59 -10.40 -18.46
C ARG A 273 9.57 -10.79 -16.99
N PHE A 274 8.52 -10.41 -16.28
CA PHE A 274 8.26 -10.81 -14.91
C PHE A 274 7.02 -11.71 -14.86
N GLU A 275 7.20 -12.91 -14.34
CA GLU A 275 6.09 -13.82 -14.00
C GLU A 275 5.83 -13.70 -12.51
N ILE A 276 4.62 -13.30 -12.13
CA ILE A 276 4.23 -13.06 -10.74
C ILE A 276 3.19 -14.11 -10.32
N ASP A 277 3.47 -14.78 -9.21
CA ASP A 277 2.54 -15.67 -8.52
C ASP A 277 1.94 -14.95 -7.30
N SER A 278 0.61 -15.02 -7.17
CA SER A 278 -0.12 -14.63 -5.97
C SER A 278 -0.14 -15.77 -4.95
N LYS A 279 0.44 -15.56 -3.75
CA LYS A 279 0.48 -16.60 -2.71
C LYS A 279 -0.63 -16.44 -1.66
N LEU A 280 -0.79 -15.25 -1.09
CA LEU A 280 -1.77 -14.97 -0.06
C LEU A 280 -2.47 -13.64 -0.32
N ALA A 281 -3.77 -13.69 -0.62
CA ALA A 281 -4.59 -12.52 -0.91
C ALA A 281 -5.12 -11.88 0.37
N VAL A 282 -4.96 -10.55 0.47
CA VAL A 282 -5.41 -9.69 1.56
C VAL A 282 -6.16 -8.50 0.98
N PRO A 283 -7.49 -8.56 0.88
CA PRO A 283 -8.32 -7.42 0.52
C PRO A 283 -8.17 -6.35 1.60
N ILE A 284 -7.29 -5.38 1.36
CA ILE A 284 -6.81 -4.46 2.39
C ILE A 284 -7.87 -3.43 2.78
N HIS A 285 -8.92 -3.22 1.98
CA HIS A 285 -10.07 -2.45 2.45
C HIS A 285 -10.81 -3.11 3.60
N VAL A 286 -10.79 -4.44 3.71
CA VAL A 286 -11.42 -5.19 4.81
C VAL A 286 -10.51 -5.11 6.04
N GLY A 287 -10.76 -4.16 6.93
CA GLY A 287 -9.96 -3.97 8.16
C GLY A 287 -8.60 -3.28 7.97
N GLY A 288 -8.21 -2.88 6.76
CA GLY A 288 -7.03 -2.02 6.56
C GLY A 288 -7.38 -0.58 6.23
N GLY A 289 -8.65 -0.24 5.98
CA GLY A 289 -9.11 1.15 5.85
C GLY A 289 -8.86 1.79 4.48
N TYR A 290 -8.58 0.99 3.45
CA TYR A 290 -8.30 1.44 2.08
C TYR A 290 -9.57 1.59 1.22
N GLY A 291 -10.60 2.23 1.78
CA GLY A 291 -11.82 2.64 1.07
C GLY A 291 -12.81 1.51 0.79
N GLY A 292 -14.08 1.85 0.54
CA GLY A 292 -15.10 0.88 0.08
C GLY A 292 -15.67 -0.04 1.17
N ASP A 293 -15.14 0.01 2.39
CA ASP A 293 -15.54 -0.84 3.50
C ASP A 293 -16.24 -0.06 4.62
N ALA A 294 -17.28 -0.64 5.21
CA ALA A 294 -18.11 0.03 6.22
C ALA A 294 -17.53 -0.06 7.65
N ASP A 295 -16.66 -1.03 7.91
CA ASP A 295 -16.19 -1.31 9.27
C ASP A 295 -15.11 -0.32 9.71
N TRP A 296 -14.20 0.04 8.79
CA TRP A 296 -13.07 0.92 9.07
C TRP A 296 -12.66 1.78 7.88
N LEU A 297 -12.35 3.04 8.16
CA LEU A 297 -11.79 3.99 7.22
C LEU A 297 -10.79 4.90 7.94
N HIS A 298 -9.71 5.22 7.23
CA HIS A 298 -8.70 6.16 7.69
C HIS A 298 -9.26 7.58 7.89
N GLY A 299 -8.77 8.27 8.94
CA GLY A 299 -9.11 9.66 9.23
C GLY A 299 -10.47 9.86 9.88
N VAL A 300 -11.10 8.81 10.41
CA VAL A 300 -12.38 8.89 11.11
C VAL A 300 -12.17 9.12 12.60
N TRP A 301 -12.90 10.07 13.18
CA TRP A 301 -12.88 10.31 14.62
C TRP A 301 -13.68 9.24 15.37
N LYS A 302 -13.02 8.50 16.27
CA LYS A 302 -13.63 7.40 17.04
C LYS A 302 -13.65 7.65 18.54
N GLY A 303 -13.27 8.85 18.98
CA GLY A 303 -13.07 9.19 20.39
C GLY A 303 -11.59 9.12 20.79
N GLU A 304 -11.27 9.68 21.95
CA GLU A 304 -9.91 9.63 22.50
C GLU A 304 -9.53 8.20 22.89
N LYS A 305 -8.27 7.83 22.64
CA LYS A 305 -7.70 6.53 23.04
C LYS A 305 -8.51 5.32 22.56
N PHE A 306 -9.07 5.41 21.36
CA PHE A 306 -9.86 4.34 20.77
C PHE A 306 -8.98 3.17 20.35
N THR A 307 -9.43 1.96 20.65
CA THR A 307 -8.89 0.70 20.12
C THR A 307 -10.02 -0.29 19.85
N GLU A 308 -9.92 -1.06 18.77
CA GLU A 308 -10.81 -2.19 18.49
C GLU A 308 -10.07 -3.31 17.79
N ARG A 309 -10.61 -4.53 17.91
CA ARG A 309 -10.20 -5.68 17.11
C ARG A 309 -11.38 -6.23 16.32
N LEU A 310 -11.14 -6.44 15.03
CA LEU A 310 -12.08 -7.12 14.13
C LEU A 310 -11.39 -8.34 13.52
N SER A 311 -12.14 -9.42 13.33
CA SER A 311 -11.65 -10.63 12.67
C SER A 311 -12.65 -11.08 11.62
N TYR A 312 -12.11 -11.45 10.47
CA TYR A 312 -12.85 -11.77 9.27
C TYR A 312 -12.46 -13.18 8.84
N ASP A 313 -13.45 -14.05 8.69
CA ASP A 313 -13.29 -15.30 7.98
C ASP A 313 -13.31 -15.00 6.48
N MET A 314 -12.17 -15.19 5.82
CA MET A 314 -11.99 -14.90 4.40
C MET A 314 -12.63 -15.95 3.49
N THR A 315 -13.25 -16.98 4.08
CA THR A 315 -14.11 -17.96 3.39
C THR A 315 -15.59 -17.63 3.54
N ASP A 316 -15.97 -16.71 4.43
CA ASP A 316 -17.35 -16.26 4.58
C ASP A 316 -17.82 -15.57 3.29
N PRO A 317 -18.92 -16.03 2.65
CA PRO A 317 -19.48 -15.40 1.47
C PRO A 317 -19.72 -13.89 1.60
N ALA A 318 -20.05 -13.38 2.79
CA ALA A 318 -20.25 -11.95 3.04
C ALA A 318 -18.95 -11.14 2.93
N ILE A 319 -17.81 -11.74 3.33
CA ILE A 319 -16.48 -11.13 3.23
C ILE A 319 -15.90 -11.29 1.83
N VAL A 320 -16.07 -12.48 1.22
CA VAL A 320 -15.68 -12.73 -0.17
C VAL A 320 -16.36 -11.74 -1.12
N ALA A 321 -17.66 -11.47 -0.91
CA ALA A 321 -18.41 -10.49 -1.70
C ALA A 321 -17.83 -9.07 -1.61
N ARG A 322 -17.21 -8.69 -0.48
CA ARG A 322 -16.55 -7.38 -0.32
C ARG A 322 -15.24 -7.30 -1.11
N SER A 323 -14.53 -8.42 -1.28
CA SER A 323 -13.15 -8.45 -1.79
C SER A 323 -12.98 -7.87 -3.19
N GLY A 324 -14.00 -7.97 -4.06
CA GLY A 324 -13.97 -7.44 -5.42
C GLY A 324 -14.15 -5.91 -5.55
N PHE A 325 -14.44 -5.21 -4.46
CA PHE A 325 -14.73 -3.76 -4.44
C PHE A 325 -13.57 -2.91 -3.92
N GLY A 326 -12.38 -3.48 -3.79
CA GLY A 326 -11.18 -2.78 -3.34
C GLY A 326 -9.92 -3.31 -4.00
N VAL A 327 -8.78 -2.80 -3.55
CA VAL A 327 -7.47 -3.34 -3.92
C VAL A 327 -7.14 -4.53 -3.01
N ILE A 328 -6.40 -5.49 -3.56
CA ILE A 328 -6.01 -6.71 -2.87
C ILE A 328 -4.50 -6.76 -2.87
N ASP A 329 -3.92 -6.82 -1.69
CA ASP A 329 -2.50 -7.03 -1.48
C ASP A 329 -2.22 -8.53 -1.49
N HIS A 330 -1.17 -8.91 -2.22
CA HIS A 330 -0.73 -10.28 -2.28
C HIS A 330 0.72 -10.41 -1.84
N VAL A 331 1.01 -11.47 -1.08
CA VAL A 331 2.37 -12.00 -1.01
C VAL A 331 2.77 -12.41 -2.42
N GLY A 332 3.62 -11.61 -3.04
CA GLY A 332 4.04 -11.74 -4.42
C GLY A 332 5.38 -12.47 -4.51
N ARG A 333 5.42 -13.53 -5.30
CA ARG A 333 6.65 -14.16 -5.79
C ARG A 333 6.80 -13.80 -7.25
N ALA A 334 7.99 -13.40 -7.69
CA ALA A 334 8.25 -13.15 -9.10
C ALA A 334 9.48 -13.89 -9.63
N VAL A 335 9.42 -14.25 -10.91
CA VAL A 335 10.57 -14.71 -11.69
C VAL A 335 10.84 -13.69 -12.81
N CYS A 336 12.02 -13.10 -12.80
CA CYS A 336 12.49 -12.16 -13.81
C CYS A 336 13.34 -12.86 -14.86
N HIS A 337 12.97 -12.70 -16.12
CA HIS A 337 13.71 -13.13 -17.30
C HIS A 337 14.26 -11.89 -18.03
N GLU A 338 15.57 -11.86 -18.28
CA GLU A 338 16.26 -10.77 -19.00
C GLU A 338 17.27 -11.36 -20.00
N GLY A 339 16.88 -11.40 -21.27
CA GLY A 339 17.64 -12.09 -22.33
C GLY A 339 17.92 -13.56 -21.99
N ASP A 340 19.14 -14.01 -22.24
CA ASP A 340 19.60 -15.38 -21.96
C ASP A 340 20.17 -15.56 -20.53
N SER A 341 19.97 -14.57 -19.64
CA SER A 341 20.45 -14.65 -18.26
C SER A 341 19.67 -15.70 -17.47
N VAL A 342 20.31 -16.27 -16.45
CA VAL A 342 19.62 -17.14 -15.49
C VAL A 342 18.43 -16.38 -14.87
N PRO A 343 17.21 -16.96 -14.87
CA PRO A 343 16.06 -16.32 -14.25
C PRO A 343 16.32 -16.00 -12.78
N ARG A 344 15.93 -14.80 -12.34
CA ARG A 344 16.12 -14.35 -10.97
C ARG A 344 14.80 -14.39 -10.24
N GLU A 345 14.80 -14.91 -9.02
CA GLU A 345 13.63 -14.95 -8.17
C GLU A 345 13.59 -13.74 -7.24
N GLY A 346 12.39 -13.19 -7.04
CA GLY A 346 12.16 -12.06 -6.15
C GLY A 346 10.85 -12.19 -5.39
N TRP A 347 10.74 -11.40 -4.32
CA TRP A 347 9.58 -11.39 -3.43
C TRP A 347 9.21 -9.96 -3.04
N GLY A 348 7.93 -9.73 -2.78
CA GLY A 348 7.42 -8.43 -2.34
C GLY A 348 5.91 -8.35 -2.45
N LEU A 349 5.40 -7.16 -2.72
CA LEU A 349 3.97 -6.92 -2.88
C LEU A 349 3.56 -7.08 -4.35
N PHE A 350 2.47 -7.81 -4.55
CA PHE A 350 1.64 -7.72 -5.75
C PHE A 350 0.29 -7.17 -5.32
N GLU A 351 0.05 -5.87 -5.50
CA GLU A 351 -1.23 -5.22 -5.22
C GLU A 351 -1.98 -5.01 -6.53
N HIS A 352 -3.25 -5.42 -6.55
CA HIS A 352 -4.09 -5.25 -7.72
C HIS A 352 -5.55 -5.00 -7.33
N GLY A 353 -6.22 -4.14 -8.09
CA GLY A 353 -7.67 -3.96 -8.02
C GLY A 353 -8.23 -3.71 -9.41
N ALA A 354 -9.36 -4.33 -9.73
CA ALA A 354 -10.14 -4.04 -10.92
C ALA A 354 -11.58 -3.74 -10.47
N LEU A 355 -11.85 -2.46 -10.18
CA LEU A 355 -13.15 -2.01 -9.67
C LEU A 355 -14.01 -1.54 -10.84
N GLY A 356 -15.27 -1.98 -10.90
CA GLY A 356 -16.20 -1.53 -11.95
C GLY A 356 -15.82 -2.00 -13.36
N ARG A 357 -16.20 -1.22 -14.38
CA ARG A 357 -15.88 -1.52 -15.79
C ARG A 357 -14.37 -1.39 -16.04
N HIS A 358 -13.82 -2.36 -16.76
CA HIS A 358 -12.51 -2.31 -17.37
C HIS A 358 -12.51 -3.13 -18.67
N ASP A 359 -12.59 -2.44 -19.81
CA ASP A 359 -12.74 -3.04 -21.14
C ASP A 359 -11.59 -3.99 -21.50
N PRO A 360 -10.30 -3.66 -21.24
CA PRO A 360 -9.18 -4.57 -21.55
C PRO A 360 -9.22 -5.89 -20.76
N SER A 361 -9.76 -5.87 -19.53
CA SER A 361 -9.93 -7.09 -18.72
C SER A 361 -11.20 -7.87 -19.06
N GLY A 362 -12.07 -7.32 -19.92
CA GLY A 362 -13.38 -7.91 -20.22
C GLY A 362 -14.42 -7.74 -19.11
N PHE A 363 -14.17 -6.87 -18.12
CA PHE A 363 -15.12 -6.59 -17.05
C PHE A 363 -16.07 -5.47 -17.51
N ALA A 364 -17.29 -5.82 -17.89
CA ALA A 364 -18.23 -4.89 -18.52
C ALA A 364 -18.90 -3.92 -17.53
N ASP A 365 -19.00 -4.29 -16.25
CA ASP A 365 -19.68 -3.52 -15.21
C ASP A 365 -19.09 -3.85 -13.82
N TRP A 366 -19.80 -3.54 -12.73
CA TRP A 366 -19.38 -3.84 -11.35
C TRP A 366 -19.49 -5.32 -10.94
N LEU A 367 -20.26 -6.12 -11.68
CA LEU A 367 -20.61 -7.50 -11.32
C LEU A 367 -19.94 -8.54 -12.21
N SER A 368 -19.40 -8.12 -13.35
CA SER A 368 -18.64 -8.97 -14.27
C SER A 368 -17.45 -9.60 -13.55
N VAL A 369 -17.16 -10.87 -13.82
CA VAL A 369 -16.05 -11.61 -13.21
C VAL A 369 -15.30 -12.40 -14.29
N ALA A 370 -14.09 -12.86 -13.98
CA ALA A 370 -13.31 -13.65 -14.91
C ALA A 370 -14.02 -14.99 -15.24
N PRO A 371 -13.93 -15.48 -16.48
CA PRO A 371 -14.58 -16.72 -16.91
C PRO A 371 -14.05 -17.97 -16.20
#